data_AF-A0A453AQ02-F1
#
_entry.id   AF-A0A453AQ02-F1
#
_cell.length_a   1.000
_cell.length_b   1.000
_cell.length_c   1.000
_cell.angle_alpha   90.00
_cell.angle_beta   90.00
_cell.angle_gamma   90.00
#
_symmetry.space_group_name_H-M   'P 1'
#
loop_
_entity.id
_entity.type
_entity.pdbx_description
1 polymer ?
#
loop_
_entity_poly.entity_id
_entity_poly.type
_entity_poly.pdbx_seq_one_letter_code
_entity_poly.pdbx_strand_id
1 'polypeptide(L)'
;PPLLAAQPRRSAPAPPRRFRGKMAEHLFEDIFHVTRIDPDGKKFDRVNRIEARSEQLEMYMQLDIATDVYPMHMGDKFTMVLAPTLNLDGTPDTGYYTQAGRKTLADKYDYVMHGKLYKISEDNSSKDKGPTKVEIYASFGGLLMLLKGDPSSAANLELDQKLFLLIRKV
;
A
#
# COMPACT_ATOMS: atom_id res chain seq x y z
N PRO A 1 62.85 10.76 43.08
CA PRO A 1 62.34 9.67 42.20
C PRO A 1 60.81 9.73 42.09
N PRO A 2 60.25 10.06 40.90
CA PRO A 2 58.85 10.42 40.76
C PRO A 2 57.92 9.20 40.64
N LEU A 3 56.69 9.36 41.13
CA LEU A 3 55.61 8.39 41.03
C LEU A 3 55.15 8.20 39.58
N LEU A 4 54.96 6.94 39.19
CA LEU A 4 54.43 6.52 37.89
C LEU A 4 52.90 6.74 37.88
N ALA A 5 52.44 7.72 37.10
CA ALA A 5 51.01 7.98 36.90
C ALA A 5 50.39 6.92 35.98
N ALA A 6 49.38 6.19 36.47
CA ALA A 6 48.60 5.24 35.68
C ALA A 6 47.65 5.99 34.73
N GLN A 7 47.74 5.70 33.42
CA GLN A 7 46.83 6.25 32.42
C GLN A 7 45.44 5.58 32.48
N PRO A 8 44.34 6.32 32.25
CA PRO A 8 42.99 5.77 32.26
C PRO A 8 42.76 4.89 31.03
N ARG A 9 42.21 3.69 31.26
CA ARG A 9 41.83 2.74 30.19
C ARG A 9 40.75 3.39 29.33
N ARG A 10 41.03 3.60 28.03
CA ARG A 10 40.03 3.98 27.04
C ARG A 10 39.00 2.86 26.91
N SER A 11 37.73 3.16 27.15
CA SER A 11 36.63 2.25 26.89
C SER A 11 36.54 1.98 25.38
N ALA A 12 36.39 0.71 25.01
CA ALA A 12 36.16 0.32 23.63
C ALA A 12 34.84 0.92 23.12
N PRO A 13 34.75 1.32 21.84
CA PRO A 13 33.49 1.76 21.26
C PRO A 13 32.48 0.62 21.31
N ALA A 14 31.24 0.93 21.70
CA ALA A 14 30.15 -0.04 21.73
C ALA A 14 29.96 -0.65 20.33
N PRO A 15 29.60 -1.95 20.22
CA PRO A 15 29.33 -2.56 18.93
C PRO A 15 28.21 -1.77 18.23
N PRO A 16 28.25 -1.63 16.89
CA PRO A 16 27.19 -0.96 16.16
C PRO A 16 25.87 -1.65 16.51
N ARG A 17 24.89 -0.85 16.95
CA ARG A 17 23.53 -1.34 17.14
C ARG A 17 23.12 -2.00 15.83
N ARG A 18 22.88 -3.31 15.86
CA ARG A 18 22.22 -4.02 14.77
C ARG A 18 20.91 -3.29 14.54
N PHE A 19 20.85 -2.43 13.52
CA PHE A 19 19.59 -2.04 12.92
C PHE A 19 19.01 -3.35 12.40
N ARG A 20 18.11 -3.94 13.20
CA ARG A 20 17.20 -4.96 12.73
C ARG A 20 16.34 -4.22 11.72
N GLY A 21 16.76 -4.21 10.45
CA GLY A 21 16.09 -3.49 9.39
C GLY A 21 14.60 -3.83 9.47
N LYS A 22 13.77 -2.84 9.74
CA LYS A 22 12.33 -3.02 9.61
C LYS A 22 12.12 -3.41 8.15
N MET A 23 11.52 -4.56 7.89
CA MET A 23 11.04 -4.81 6.52
C MET A 23 9.97 -3.76 6.20
N ALA A 24 9.85 -3.39 4.93
CA ALA A 24 8.79 -2.50 4.47
C ALA A 24 7.44 -2.97 5.03
N GLU A 25 6.78 -2.11 5.79
CA GLU A 25 5.49 -2.39 6.40
C GLU A 25 4.39 -2.14 5.36
N HIS A 26 3.56 -3.14 5.11
CA HIS A 26 2.38 -2.98 4.26
C HIS A 26 1.29 -2.29 5.09
N LEU A 27 0.67 -1.25 4.55
CA LEU A 27 -0.47 -0.56 5.18
C LEU A 27 -1.73 -1.42 5.12
N PHE A 28 -1.86 -2.17 4.01
CA PHE A 28 -2.97 -3.06 3.75
C PHE A 28 -2.52 -4.17 2.79
N GLU A 29 -3.01 -5.39 2.98
CA GLU A 29 -2.78 -6.53 2.09
C GLU A 29 -3.99 -7.47 2.15
N ASP A 30 -4.54 -7.83 0.99
CA ASP A 30 -5.59 -8.86 0.88
C ASP A 30 -5.62 -9.45 -0.53
N ILE A 31 -6.30 -10.59 -0.68
CA ILE A 31 -6.64 -11.20 -1.96
C ILE A 31 -8.05 -10.77 -2.35
N PHE A 32 -8.18 -10.28 -3.57
CA PHE A 32 -9.45 -9.88 -4.16
C PHE A 32 -9.81 -10.76 -5.34
N HIS A 33 -11.11 -10.93 -5.56
CA HIS A 33 -11.65 -11.46 -6.80
C HIS A 33 -12.48 -10.39 -7.51
N VAL A 34 -12.29 -10.26 -8.82
CA VAL A 34 -13.04 -9.31 -9.67
C VAL A 34 -14.46 -9.82 -9.83
N THR A 35 -15.44 -9.03 -9.39
CA THR A 35 -16.86 -9.37 -9.50
C THR A 35 -17.51 -8.73 -10.72
N ARG A 36 -17.11 -7.50 -11.07
CA ARG A 36 -17.66 -6.74 -12.21
C ARG A 36 -16.57 -5.90 -12.88
N ILE A 37 -16.78 -5.64 -14.17
CA ILE A 37 -15.96 -4.74 -14.98
C ILE A 37 -16.89 -3.70 -15.61
N ASP A 38 -16.52 -2.44 -15.51
CA ASP A 38 -17.26 -1.28 -16.04
C ASP A 38 -18.76 -1.32 -15.68
N PRO A 39 -19.11 -1.28 -14.37
CA PRO A 39 -20.48 -1.42 -13.91
C PRO A 39 -21.44 -0.36 -14.48
N ASP A 40 -20.92 0.82 -14.82
CA ASP A 40 -21.65 1.95 -15.43
C ASP A 40 -21.52 1.98 -16.97
N GLY A 41 -21.05 0.89 -17.57
CA GLY A 41 -20.68 0.82 -18.98
C GLY A 41 -19.26 1.31 -19.26
N LYS A 42 -18.68 0.85 -20.38
CA LYS A 42 -17.34 1.21 -20.79
C LYS A 42 -17.28 2.67 -21.23
N LYS A 43 -16.49 3.47 -20.52
CA LYS A 43 -16.30 4.92 -20.78
C LYS A 43 -14.96 5.24 -21.46
N PHE A 44 -13.96 4.40 -21.27
CA PHE A 44 -12.61 4.60 -21.77
C PHE A 44 -12.10 3.35 -22.45
N ASP A 45 -11.31 3.51 -23.51
CA ASP A 45 -10.79 2.36 -24.25
C ASP A 45 -9.68 1.61 -23.51
N ARG A 46 -8.85 2.36 -22.77
CA ARG A 46 -7.63 1.90 -22.11
C ARG A 46 -7.73 1.80 -20.59
N VAL A 47 -8.87 2.16 -20.02
CA VAL A 47 -9.10 2.10 -18.58
C VAL A 47 -10.41 1.39 -18.32
N ASN A 48 -10.38 0.39 -17.44
CA ASN A 48 -11.58 -0.22 -16.90
C ASN A 48 -11.73 0.14 -15.43
N ARG A 49 -12.98 0.34 -14.99
CA ARG A 49 -13.33 0.38 -13.58
C ARG A 49 -13.74 -1.02 -13.14
N ILE A 50 -12.91 -1.67 -12.34
CA ILE A 50 -13.24 -2.98 -11.77
C ILE A 50 -13.96 -2.80 -10.43
N GLU A 51 -14.89 -3.70 -10.14
CA GLU A 51 -15.38 -3.95 -8.78
C GLU A 51 -14.82 -5.28 -8.32
N ALA A 52 -14.30 -5.32 -7.10
CA ALA A 52 -13.70 -6.51 -6.52
C ALA A 52 -14.12 -6.70 -5.07
N ARG A 53 -14.11 -7.95 -4.61
CA ARG A 53 -14.43 -8.33 -3.24
C ARG A 53 -13.28 -9.10 -2.64
N SER A 54 -12.99 -8.79 -1.38
CA SER A 54 -11.93 -9.41 -0.61
C SER A 54 -12.36 -10.81 -0.15
N GLU A 55 -11.39 -11.72 -0.03
CA GLU A 55 -11.64 -13.08 0.46
C GLU A 55 -11.61 -13.18 1.99
N GLN A 56 -10.83 -12.33 2.67
CA GLN A 56 -10.55 -12.48 4.10
C GLN A 56 -11.16 -11.37 4.96
N LEU A 57 -11.05 -10.13 4.52
CA LEU A 57 -11.39 -8.93 5.32
C LEU A 57 -12.78 -8.37 5.01
N GLU A 58 -13.58 -9.06 4.20
CA GLU A 58 -14.91 -8.62 3.73
C GLU A 58 -14.91 -7.21 3.08
N MET A 59 -13.78 -6.83 2.49
CA MET A 59 -13.62 -5.52 1.85
C MET A 59 -14.28 -5.49 0.48
N TYR A 60 -14.79 -4.33 0.11
CA TYR A 60 -15.23 -3.99 -1.23
C TYR A 60 -14.28 -2.97 -1.84
N MET A 61 -13.91 -3.18 -3.10
CA MET A 61 -13.04 -2.27 -3.82
C MET A 61 -13.65 -1.88 -5.17
N GLN A 62 -13.55 -0.59 -5.51
CA GLN A 62 -13.59 -0.12 -6.89
C GLN A 62 -12.22 0.41 -7.26
N LEU A 63 -11.72 0.06 -8.44
CA LEU A 63 -10.38 0.46 -8.88
C LEU A 63 -10.38 0.73 -10.39
N ASP A 64 -9.84 1.88 -10.79
CA ASP A 64 -9.55 2.16 -12.19
C ASP A 64 -8.18 1.53 -12.55
N ILE A 65 -8.15 0.65 -13.55
CA ILE A 65 -6.94 -0.04 -14.02
C ILE A 65 -6.69 0.29 -15.49
N ALA A 66 -5.42 0.57 -15.82
CA ALA A 66 -4.95 0.67 -17.20
C ALA A 66 -4.94 -0.73 -17.85
N THR A 67 -6.06 -1.08 -18.50
CA THR A 67 -6.32 -2.41 -19.07
C THR A 67 -5.44 -2.73 -20.28
N ASP A 68 -4.88 -1.71 -20.92
CA ASP A 68 -3.91 -1.86 -22.02
C ASP A 68 -2.57 -2.42 -21.55
N VAL A 69 -2.18 -2.13 -20.31
CA VAL A 69 -0.95 -2.64 -19.68
C VAL A 69 -1.22 -3.88 -18.84
N TYR A 70 -2.31 -3.88 -18.06
CA TYR A 70 -2.64 -4.97 -17.14
C TYR A 70 -4.10 -5.41 -17.29
N PRO A 71 -4.40 -6.30 -18.26
CA PRO A 71 -5.76 -6.72 -18.53
C PRO A 71 -6.30 -7.57 -17.37
N MET A 72 -7.48 -7.21 -16.87
CA MET A 72 -8.22 -7.98 -15.86
C MET A 72 -9.57 -8.44 -16.40
N HIS A 73 -9.99 -9.64 -16.02
CA HIS A 73 -11.27 -10.23 -16.41
C HIS A 73 -12.15 -10.51 -15.19
N MET A 74 -13.46 -10.59 -15.42
CA MET A 74 -14.40 -11.00 -14.39
C MET A 74 -14.04 -12.41 -13.89
N GLY A 75 -13.97 -12.58 -12.57
CA GLY A 75 -13.52 -13.82 -11.93
C GLY A 75 -12.02 -13.93 -11.69
N ASP A 76 -11.19 -13.02 -12.23
CA ASP A 76 -9.76 -12.99 -11.94
C ASP A 76 -9.53 -12.79 -10.43
N LYS A 77 -8.53 -13.49 -9.89
CA LYS A 77 -8.05 -13.31 -8.52
C LYS A 77 -6.68 -12.64 -8.51
N PHE A 78 -6.47 -11.74 -7.56
CA PHE A 78 -5.22 -11.02 -7.43
C PHE A 78 -4.94 -10.63 -5.98
N THR A 79 -3.66 -10.61 -5.61
CA THR A 79 -3.22 -9.97 -4.36
C THR A 79 -3.11 -8.47 -4.60
N MET A 80 -3.64 -7.66 -3.69
CA MET A 80 -3.47 -6.20 -3.68
C MET A 80 -2.80 -5.78 -2.37
N VAL A 81 -1.77 -4.95 -2.49
CA VAL A 81 -1.03 -4.39 -1.35
C VAL A 81 -0.95 -2.87 -1.47
N LEU A 82 -1.18 -2.18 -0.35
CA LEU A 82 -0.88 -0.77 -0.18
C LEU A 82 0.37 -0.62 0.67
N ALA A 83 1.35 0.15 0.20
CA ALA A 83 2.60 0.40 0.91
C ALA A 83 2.98 1.89 0.91
N PRO A 84 3.64 2.42 1.96
CA PRO A 84 4.06 3.82 2.00
C PRO A 84 5.40 4.06 1.28
N THR A 85 6.14 2.98 1.00
CA THR A 85 7.45 3.01 0.35
C THR A 85 7.70 1.71 -0.42
N LEU A 86 8.53 1.79 -1.47
CA LEU A 86 9.04 0.62 -2.19
C LEU A 86 10.40 0.13 -1.66
N ASN A 87 11.02 0.90 -0.75
CA ASN A 87 12.29 0.54 -0.15
C ASN A 87 12.11 -0.64 0.80
N LEU A 88 12.82 -1.74 0.55
CA LEU A 88 12.69 -3.00 1.32
C LEU A 88 13.04 -2.86 2.80
N ASP A 89 13.85 -1.85 3.15
CA ASP A 89 14.29 -1.51 4.50
C ASP A 89 13.31 -0.57 5.25
N GLY A 90 12.18 -0.24 4.62
CA GLY A 90 11.15 0.63 5.19
C GLY A 90 11.55 2.11 5.23
N THR A 91 12.65 2.51 4.59
CA THR A 91 13.00 3.93 4.51
C THR A 91 11.94 4.71 3.72
N PRO A 92 11.55 5.93 4.15
CA PRO A 92 10.54 6.72 3.47
C PRO A 92 10.86 6.94 1.99
N ASP A 93 9.83 6.99 1.15
CA ASP A 93 10.02 7.31 -0.25
C ASP A 93 10.58 8.74 -0.42
N THR A 94 11.60 8.88 -1.25
CA THR A 94 12.25 10.17 -1.50
C THR A 94 11.47 11.03 -2.50
N GLY A 95 10.42 10.47 -3.12
CA GLY A 95 9.65 11.10 -4.19
C GLY A 95 10.34 11.07 -5.56
N TYR A 96 11.58 10.56 -5.64
CA TYR A 96 12.32 10.42 -6.88
C TYR A 96 12.45 8.95 -7.25
N TYR A 97 12.00 8.62 -8.45
CA TYR A 97 12.22 7.28 -8.99
C TYR A 97 13.70 7.12 -9.33
N THR A 98 14.42 6.35 -8.51
CA THR A 98 15.82 6.02 -8.74
C THR A 98 15.91 4.59 -9.28
N GLN A 99 16.13 4.45 -10.58
CA GLN A 99 16.27 3.15 -11.25
C GLN A 99 17.66 2.52 -11.00
N ALA A 100 18.22 2.71 -9.80
CA ALA A 100 19.63 2.43 -9.48
C ALA A 100 19.97 0.93 -9.34
N GLY A 101 19.24 0.04 -10.03
CA GLY A 101 19.46 -1.42 -10.00
C GLY A 101 19.27 -2.06 -8.62
N ARG A 102 18.67 -1.34 -7.67
CA ARG A 102 18.39 -1.86 -6.33
C ARG A 102 17.09 -2.64 -6.38
N LYS A 103 17.10 -3.83 -5.75
CA LYS A 103 15.89 -4.63 -5.58
C LYS A 103 14.88 -3.85 -4.73
N THR A 104 13.64 -3.76 -5.18
CA THR A 104 12.56 -3.05 -4.50
C THR A 104 11.40 -3.99 -4.19
N LEU A 105 10.41 -3.48 -3.43
CA LEU A 105 9.17 -4.21 -3.20
C LEU A 105 8.40 -4.46 -4.51
N ALA A 106 8.50 -3.54 -5.47
CA ALA A 106 7.82 -3.62 -6.76
C ALA A 106 8.22 -4.84 -7.59
N ASP A 107 9.44 -5.36 -7.44
CA ASP A 107 9.94 -6.51 -8.20
C ASP A 107 9.18 -7.83 -7.92
N LYS A 108 8.29 -7.83 -6.92
CA LYS A 108 7.44 -8.99 -6.56
C LYS A 108 6.02 -8.90 -7.12
N TYR A 109 5.70 -7.81 -7.81
CA TYR A 109 4.35 -7.50 -8.28
C TYR A 109 4.38 -7.16 -9.78
N ASP A 110 3.25 -7.40 -10.44
CA ASP A 110 3.14 -7.25 -11.90
C ASP A 110 2.68 -5.85 -12.29
N TYR A 111 1.94 -5.18 -11.40
CA TYR A 111 1.36 -3.87 -11.64
C TYR A 111 1.54 -2.97 -10.43
N VAL A 112 2.05 -1.76 -10.66
CA VAL A 112 2.38 -0.80 -9.61
C VAL A 112 1.85 0.57 -9.97
N MET A 113 1.16 1.21 -9.03
CA MET A 113 0.71 2.59 -9.14
C MET A 113 1.21 3.41 -7.96
N HIS A 114 1.59 4.66 -8.20
CA HIS A 114 1.94 5.62 -7.16
C HIS A 114 0.89 6.72 -7.11
N GLY A 115 0.43 7.05 -5.91
CA GLY A 115 -0.70 7.93 -5.72
C GLY A 115 -0.79 8.50 -4.32
N LYS A 116 -1.94 9.07 -4.02
CA LYS A 116 -2.21 9.77 -2.77
C LYS A 116 -3.60 9.44 -2.26
N LEU A 117 -3.69 9.22 -0.95
CA LEU A 117 -4.96 9.12 -0.24
C LEU A 117 -5.52 10.54 -0.09
N TYR A 118 -6.71 10.80 -0.64
CA TYR A 118 -7.27 12.16 -0.65
C TYR A 118 -8.56 12.30 0.15
N LYS A 119 -9.19 11.20 0.57
CA LYS A 119 -10.37 11.25 1.43
C LYS A 119 -10.51 9.97 2.25
N ILE A 120 -10.84 10.12 3.52
CA ILE A 120 -11.32 9.06 4.41
C ILE A 120 -12.69 9.52 4.91
N SER A 121 -13.69 8.66 4.82
CA SER A 121 -15.02 8.95 5.37
C SER A 121 -15.57 7.74 6.11
N GLU A 122 -16.25 8.00 7.22
CA GLU A 122 -17.08 7.01 7.88
C GLU A 122 -18.43 6.95 7.17
N ASP A 123 -18.84 5.75 6.76
CA ASP A 123 -20.14 5.51 6.16
C ASP A 123 -21.21 5.60 7.26
N ASN A 124 -21.79 6.79 7.36
CA ASN A 124 -22.88 7.10 8.29
C ASN A 124 -24.27 6.71 7.75
N SER A 125 -24.36 6.00 6.62
CA SER A 125 -25.64 5.66 5.99
C SER A 125 -26.47 4.66 6.79
N SER A 126 -25.88 3.97 7.77
CA SER A 126 -26.54 3.04 8.68
C SER A 126 -26.55 3.55 10.13
N LYS A 127 -27.25 4.66 10.38
CA LYS A 127 -27.65 5.05 11.76
C LYS A 127 -28.59 4.03 12.41
N ASP A 128 -29.15 3.10 11.64
CA ASP A 128 -29.96 1.99 12.13
C ASP A 128 -29.40 0.65 11.60
N LYS A 129 -28.79 -0.14 12.50
CA LYS A 129 -28.58 -1.61 12.40
C LYS A 129 -27.43 -2.17 11.52
N GLY A 130 -26.28 -1.51 11.43
CA GLY A 130 -25.07 -2.13 10.87
C GLY A 130 -23.77 -1.67 11.55
N PRO A 131 -22.68 -2.46 11.47
CA PRO A 131 -21.36 -2.00 11.92
C PRO A 131 -20.91 -0.81 11.07
N THR A 132 -20.32 0.21 11.71
CA THR A 132 -19.75 1.38 11.04
C THR A 132 -18.71 0.93 10.02
N LYS A 133 -18.89 1.30 8.75
CA LYS A 133 -17.90 1.03 7.70
C LYS A 133 -17.08 2.28 7.43
N VAL A 134 -15.82 2.09 7.04
CA VAL A 134 -14.95 3.15 6.55
C VAL A 134 -14.85 3.07 5.03
N GLU A 135 -14.75 4.23 4.40
CA GLU A 135 -14.49 4.40 2.97
C GLU A 135 -13.19 5.19 2.79
N ILE A 136 -12.24 4.59 2.10
CA ILE A 136 -10.94 5.15 1.78
C ILE A 136 -10.90 5.44 0.28
N TYR A 137 -10.52 6.66 -0.07
CA TYR A 137 -10.38 7.08 -1.45
C TYR A 137 -8.93 7.47 -1.75
N ALA A 138 -8.37 6.86 -2.79
CA ALA A 138 -7.04 7.16 -3.29
C ALA A 138 -7.08 7.51 -4.79
N SER A 139 -6.12 8.33 -5.22
CA SER A 139 -5.94 8.71 -6.62
C SER A 139 -4.51 8.45 -7.07
N PHE A 140 -4.38 7.76 -8.19
CA PHE A 140 -3.12 7.37 -8.82
C PHE A 140 -3.01 8.11 -10.17
N GLY A 141 -2.71 9.41 -10.12
CA GLY A 141 -2.59 10.23 -11.32
C GLY A 141 -3.90 10.38 -12.12
N GLY A 142 -5.05 10.26 -11.47
CA GLY A 142 -6.37 10.32 -12.10
C GLY A 142 -7.11 8.97 -12.15
N LEU A 143 -6.40 7.85 -11.96
CA LEU A 143 -7.03 6.55 -11.74
C LEU A 143 -7.49 6.45 -10.29
N LEU A 144 -8.78 6.26 -10.06
CA LEU A 144 -9.38 6.32 -8.72
C LEU A 144 -9.49 4.93 -8.10
N MET A 145 -9.40 4.92 -6.77
CA MET A 145 -9.68 3.75 -5.96
C MET A 145 -10.63 4.14 -4.83
N LEU A 146 -11.63 3.29 -4.58
CA LEU A 146 -12.47 3.27 -3.39
C LEU A 146 -12.26 1.93 -2.70
N LEU A 147 -11.87 1.94 -1.43
CA LEU A 147 -11.83 0.75 -0.59
C LEU A 147 -12.80 0.95 0.58
N LYS A 148 -13.70 -0.01 0.78
CA LYS A 148 -14.77 0.05 1.79
C LYS A 148 -14.80 -1.20 2.64
N GLY A 149 -14.85 -1.04 3.96
CA GLY A 149 -15.03 -2.16 4.89
C GLY A 149 -14.84 -1.76 6.34
N ASP A 150 -14.23 -2.63 7.14
CA ASP A 150 -14.11 -2.41 8.58
C ASP A 150 -13.09 -1.30 8.92
N PRO A 151 -13.38 -0.42 9.91
CA PRO A 151 -12.48 0.65 10.33
C PRO A 151 -11.07 0.18 10.74
N SER A 152 -10.91 -1.05 11.22
CA SER A 152 -9.60 -1.62 11.55
C SER A 152 -8.67 -1.68 10.34
N SER A 153 -9.21 -1.82 9.13
CA SER A 153 -8.43 -1.83 7.87
C SER A 153 -7.90 -0.44 7.50
N ALA A 154 -8.46 0.63 8.08
CA ALA A 154 -8.02 2.00 7.88
C ALA A 154 -7.08 2.53 8.97
N ALA A 155 -6.80 1.74 10.02
CA ALA A 155 -6.11 2.21 11.22
C ALA A 155 -4.72 2.83 10.95
N ASN A 156 -4.02 2.36 9.91
CA ASN A 156 -2.69 2.82 9.54
C ASN A 156 -2.68 3.75 8.30
N LEU A 157 -3.85 4.17 7.83
CA LEU A 157 -3.98 5.02 6.65
C LEU A 157 -4.27 6.47 7.05
N GLU A 158 -3.44 7.38 6.53
CA GLU A 158 -3.54 8.81 6.85
C GLU A 158 -3.98 9.62 5.63
N LEU A 159 -4.75 10.69 5.89
CA LEU A 159 -5.11 11.65 4.86
C LEU A 159 -3.85 12.32 4.30
N ASP A 160 -3.85 12.56 3.00
CA ASP A 160 -2.75 13.14 2.24
C ASP A 160 -1.47 12.29 2.15
N GLN A 161 -1.51 11.06 2.69
CA GLN A 161 -0.41 10.12 2.60
C GLN A 161 -0.15 9.70 1.14
N LYS A 162 1.12 9.66 0.75
CA LYS A 162 1.56 9.03 -0.49
C LYS A 162 1.60 7.53 -0.31
N LEU A 163 1.08 6.80 -1.28
CA LEU A 163 1.06 5.34 -1.23
C LEU A 163 1.32 4.73 -2.61
N PHE A 164 1.81 3.50 -2.56
CA PHE A 164 1.96 2.61 -3.70
C PHE A 164 0.89 1.55 -3.62
N LEU A 165 0.17 1.34 -4.71
CA LEU A 165 -0.68 0.18 -4.91
C LEU A 165 0.09 -0.83 -5.75
N LEU A 166 0.16 -2.05 -5.25
CA LEU A 166 0.93 -3.17 -5.80
C LEU A 166 -0.03 -4.32 -6.05
N ILE A 167 -0.05 -4.86 -7.27
CA ILE A 167 -0.93 -5.96 -7.66
C ILE A 167 -0.13 -7.07 -8.31
N ARG A 168 -0.47 -8.31 -7.96
CA ARG A 168 -0.04 -9.52 -8.67
C ARG A 168 -1.22 -10.47 -8.86
N LYS A 169 -1.28 -11.14 -10.01
CA LYS A 169 -2.30 -12.19 -10.23
C LYS A 169 -1.98 -13.42 -9.39
N VAL A 170 -3.04 -14.15 -9.03
CA VAL A 170 -2.96 -15.43 -8.30
C VAL A 170 -3.25 -16.59 -9.26
#